data_AF-A0A835RAT6-F1
#
_entry.id   AF-A0A835RAT6-F1
#
_cell.length_a   1.000
_cell.length_b   1.000
_cell.length_c   1.000
_cell.angle_alpha   90.00
_cell.angle_beta   90.00
_cell.angle_gamma   90.00
#
_symmetry.space_group_name_H-M   'P 1'
#
loop_
_entity.id
_entity.type
_entity.pdbx_description
1 polymer ?
#
loop_
_entity_poly.entity_id
_entity_poly.type
_entity_poly.pdbx_seq_one_letter_code
_entity_poly.pdbx_strand_id
1 'polypeptide(L)'
;MLEVEASSKVASRSTKLRAIIGDCFLLGQKKETNEMREGREPSTKGTEHPVGLGKVAKLINAGKIDSSELITMKTLKEAGAVGKQIKDGVKLMGRGAELIKWPIHLEVSRVTTRAKAAVEAAGGSVWKVHYTKLGFRALLKPEWFEKKRRLLPRAARPPPKLRDKVDSIGRLPAPTKPIPFTPEERAAAAAAMVAPLAAAS
;
A
#
# COMPACT_ATOMS: atom_id res chain seq x y z
N MET A 1 -43.53 -3.87 64.16
CA MET A 1 -43.53 -2.69 65.04
C MET A 1 -42.11 -2.49 65.57
N LEU A 2 -41.53 -1.33 65.23
CA LEU A 2 -40.42 -0.59 65.88
C LEU A 2 -39.02 -1.24 65.85
N GLU A 3 -38.09 -0.82 64.94
CA GLU A 3 -37.18 0.38 64.98
C GLU A 3 -36.09 0.24 66.08
N VAL A 4 -34.81 0.62 65.98
CA VAL A 4 -34.12 1.81 65.42
C VAL A 4 -32.62 1.49 65.19
N GLU A 5 -31.99 2.23 64.27
CA GLU A 5 -30.54 2.35 63.95
C GLU A 5 -29.59 2.66 65.12
N ALA A 6 -28.28 2.41 64.91
CA ALA A 6 -27.24 3.38 65.29
C ALA A 6 -25.93 3.21 64.49
N SER A 7 -25.49 4.33 63.94
CA SER A 7 -24.21 4.62 63.27
C SER A 7 -23.21 5.23 64.26
N SER A 8 -21.90 4.94 64.17
CA SER A 8 -20.86 5.98 64.34
C SER A 8 -19.42 5.51 64.03
N LYS A 9 -18.86 6.09 62.95
CA LYS A 9 -17.57 6.80 62.82
C LYS A 9 -16.58 6.74 64.01
N VAL A 10 -15.33 6.32 63.78
CA VAL A 10 -14.11 7.05 64.23
C VAL A 10 -12.95 6.78 63.25
N ALA A 11 -12.40 7.87 62.72
CA ALA A 11 -11.14 7.91 61.99
C ALA A 11 -9.97 8.12 62.96
N SER A 12 -8.76 7.71 62.55
CA SER A 12 -7.48 8.44 62.73
C SER A 12 -6.32 7.64 63.35
N ARG A 13 -5.15 7.88 62.74
CA ARG A 13 -3.76 7.71 63.20
C ARG A 13 -3.14 6.30 63.04
N SER A 14 -2.19 6.17 62.11
CA SER A 14 -0.73 6.45 62.30
C SER A 14 -0.10 5.25 63.03
N THR A 15 0.95 4.55 62.59
CA THR A 15 2.11 4.93 61.77
C THR A 15 2.92 3.63 61.56
N LYS A 16 3.41 3.40 60.33
CA LYS A 16 4.84 3.11 60.03
C LYS A 16 5.49 1.84 60.62
N LEU A 17 5.77 0.85 59.76
CA LEU A 17 7.05 0.09 59.60
C LEU A 17 6.78 -1.06 58.60
N ARG A 18 7.14 -0.98 57.31
CA ARG A 18 8.40 -1.40 56.68
C ARG A 18 9.05 -2.68 57.25
N ALA A 19 8.86 -3.81 56.57
CA ALA A 19 9.87 -4.81 56.17
C ALA A 19 9.15 -5.82 55.25
N ILE A 20 9.33 -5.79 53.93
CA ILE A 20 10.44 -6.36 53.14
C ILE A 20 10.43 -7.90 53.16
N ILE A 21 10.22 -8.47 51.96
CA ILE A 21 10.68 -9.76 51.39
C ILE A 21 9.52 -10.59 50.82
N GLY A 22 9.51 -10.67 49.48
CA GLY A 22 9.08 -11.82 48.68
C GLY A 22 7.60 -12.19 48.73
N ASP A 23 6.87 -12.38 47.64
CA ASP A 23 7.25 -12.61 46.26
C ASP A 23 5.94 -12.49 45.47
N CYS A 24 5.97 -11.82 44.32
CA CYS A 24 5.85 -12.48 43.03
C CYS A 24 4.39 -12.61 42.55
N PHE A 25 4.18 -12.30 41.28
CA PHE A 25 2.96 -12.57 40.52
C PHE A 25 1.87 -11.49 40.48
N LEU A 26 2.27 -10.28 40.11
CA LEU A 26 1.38 -9.42 39.32
C LEU A 26 1.79 -9.53 37.85
N LEU A 27 0.93 -10.19 37.08
CA LEU A 27 0.95 -10.23 35.62
C LEU A 27 0.71 -8.83 35.05
N GLY A 28 1.77 -8.02 35.09
CA GLY A 28 1.90 -6.83 34.27
C GLY A 28 2.13 -7.26 32.84
N GLN A 29 1.06 -7.26 32.05
CA GLN A 29 1.10 -7.21 30.58
C GLN A 29 2.05 -6.07 30.16
N LYS A 30 3.32 -6.42 29.92
CA LYS A 30 4.28 -5.53 29.25
C LYS A 30 3.73 -5.29 27.85
N LYS A 31 3.05 -4.15 27.68
CA LYS A 31 3.04 -3.46 26.39
C LYS A 31 4.50 -3.20 26.07
N GLU A 32 5.06 -4.08 25.26
CA GLU A 32 6.37 -3.93 24.67
C GLU A 32 6.30 -2.69 23.77
N THR A 33 6.63 -1.55 24.38
CA THR A 33 6.97 -0.33 23.67
C THR A 33 8.17 -0.70 22.82
N ASN A 34 7.88 -1.01 21.56
CA ASN A 34 8.85 -1.24 20.51
C ASN A 34 9.56 0.08 20.22
N GLU A 35 10.47 0.43 21.12
CA GLU A 35 11.34 1.59 21.03
C GLU A 35 12.78 1.08 21.05
N MET A 36 13.54 1.53 20.06
CA MET A 36 14.99 1.35 19.90
C MET A 36 15.48 0.01 19.31
N ARG A 37 15.20 -0.16 18.01
CA ARG A 37 16.28 -0.40 17.05
C ARG A 37 16.15 0.61 15.91
N GLU A 38 16.78 1.77 16.06
CA GLU A 38 17.12 2.61 14.91
C GLU A 38 18.27 1.90 14.17
N GLY A 39 17.93 0.76 13.56
CA GLY A 39 18.85 -0.01 12.76
C GLY A 39 19.31 0.87 11.61
N ARG A 40 20.63 1.02 11.46
CA ARG A 40 21.32 1.61 10.31
C ARG A 40 20.44 1.53 9.07
N GLU A 41 19.81 2.65 8.71
CA GLU A 41 18.88 2.66 7.60
C GLU A 41 19.61 2.12 6.37
N PRO A 42 19.09 1.07 5.71
CA PRO A 42 19.77 0.54 4.53
C PRO A 42 19.83 1.68 3.51
N SER A 43 21.04 1.99 3.03
CA SER A 43 21.35 3.12 2.14
C SER A 43 20.59 3.12 0.80
N THR A 44 19.81 2.07 0.53
CA THR A 44 19.00 1.88 -0.68
C THR A 44 17.55 2.33 -0.51
N LYS A 45 17.26 3.33 0.33
CA LYS A 45 15.90 3.90 0.42
C LYS A 45 15.63 4.76 -0.82
N GLY A 46 14.84 4.23 -1.76
CA GLY A 46 14.25 5.03 -2.83
C GLY A 46 13.31 6.09 -2.26
N THR A 47 13.36 7.30 -2.81
CA THR A 47 12.43 8.39 -2.49
C THR A 47 11.12 8.18 -3.23
N GLU A 48 10.21 7.46 -2.59
CA GLU A 48 8.85 7.20 -3.09
C GLU A 48 7.91 8.34 -2.67
N HIS A 49 7.01 8.75 -3.57
CA HIS A 49 6.03 9.79 -3.24
C HIS A 49 4.83 9.19 -2.47
N PRO A 50 4.49 9.72 -1.29
CA PRO A 50 3.34 9.23 -0.54
C PRO A 50 2.03 9.70 -1.17
N VAL A 51 1.10 8.78 -1.42
CA VAL A 51 -0.25 9.08 -1.93
C VAL A 51 -1.29 8.48 -0.99
N GLY A 52 -2.22 9.32 -0.52
CA GLY A 52 -3.33 8.90 0.32
C GLY A 52 -4.52 8.41 -0.51
N LEU A 53 -5.16 7.33 -0.06
CA LEU A 53 -6.37 6.77 -0.64
C LEU A 53 -7.51 7.80 -0.79
N GLY A 54 -7.69 8.68 0.19
CA GLY A 54 -8.67 9.77 0.13
C GLY A 54 -8.40 10.79 -0.99
N LYS A 55 -7.13 10.95 -1.41
CA LYS A 55 -6.81 11.81 -2.57
C LYS A 55 -7.24 11.15 -3.87
N VAL A 56 -7.08 9.82 -3.98
CA VAL A 56 -7.54 9.04 -5.13
C VAL A 56 -9.07 9.10 -5.22
N ALA A 57 -9.78 8.89 -4.12
CA ALA A 57 -11.25 9.00 -4.08
C ALA A 57 -11.74 10.38 -4.55
N LYS A 58 -11.08 11.47 -4.13
CA LYS A 58 -11.40 12.83 -4.61
C LYS A 58 -11.21 13.00 -6.11
N LEU A 59 -10.20 12.37 -6.69
CA LEU A 59 -9.93 12.45 -8.13
C LEU A 59 -10.92 11.63 -8.95
N ILE A 60 -11.40 10.51 -8.41
CA ILE A 60 -12.50 9.73 -9.00
C ILE A 60 -13.78 10.56 -9.00
N ASN A 61 -14.13 11.20 -7.88
CA ASN A 61 -15.30 12.08 -7.81
C ASN A 61 -15.20 13.28 -8.75
N ALA A 62 -13.97 13.74 -9.03
CA ALA A 62 -13.72 14.80 -10.00
C ALA A 62 -13.71 14.31 -11.47
N GLY A 63 -13.90 13.01 -11.72
CA GLY A 63 -13.91 12.42 -13.05
C GLY A 63 -12.54 12.41 -13.76
N LYS A 64 -11.44 12.52 -13.00
CA LYS A 64 -10.08 12.47 -13.58
C LYS A 64 -9.48 11.07 -13.63
N ILE A 65 -10.05 10.15 -12.86
CA ILE A 65 -9.61 8.77 -12.73
C ILE A 65 -10.84 7.89 -12.86
N ASP A 66 -10.75 6.92 -13.76
CA ASP A 66 -11.77 5.90 -13.96
C ASP A 66 -11.49 4.70 -13.03
N SER A 67 -12.51 4.23 -12.32
CA SER A 67 -12.41 3.08 -11.41
C SER A 67 -12.43 1.73 -12.11
N SER A 68 -12.93 1.68 -13.34
CA SER A 68 -13.04 0.44 -14.13
C SER A 68 -11.71 0.01 -14.75
N GLU A 69 -10.75 0.92 -14.86
CA GLU A 69 -9.44 0.65 -15.46
C GLU A 69 -8.35 0.40 -14.41
N LEU A 70 -7.23 -0.18 -14.85
CA LEU A 70 -6.06 -0.34 -14.00
C LEU A 70 -5.39 1.01 -13.75
N ILE A 71 -5.40 1.45 -12.49
CA ILE A 71 -4.75 2.70 -12.10
C ILE A 71 -3.24 2.46 -11.92
N THR A 72 -2.46 2.91 -12.90
CA THR A 72 -0.99 2.85 -12.89
C THR A 72 -0.36 4.14 -12.39
N MET A 73 0.95 4.14 -12.16
CA MET A 73 1.68 5.35 -11.78
C MET A 73 1.64 6.45 -12.86
N LYS A 74 1.41 6.10 -14.13
CA LYS A 74 1.22 7.07 -15.21
C LYS A 74 -0.10 7.82 -15.05
N THR A 75 -1.21 7.10 -14.86
CA THR A 75 -2.55 7.70 -14.70
C THR A 75 -2.60 8.56 -13.43
N LEU A 76 -1.97 8.12 -12.34
CA LEU A 76 -1.86 8.92 -11.12
C LEU A 76 -1.12 10.26 -11.32
N LYS A 77 -0.13 10.29 -12.22
CA LYS A 77 0.60 11.51 -12.55
C LYS A 77 -0.24 12.42 -13.45
N GLU A 78 -0.90 11.86 -14.45
CA GLU A 78 -1.79 12.60 -15.37
C GLU A 78 -2.98 13.21 -14.63
N ALA A 79 -3.57 12.47 -13.69
CA ALA A 79 -4.65 12.95 -12.82
C ALA A 79 -4.20 14.01 -11.79
N GLY A 80 -2.88 14.21 -11.59
CA GLY A 80 -2.34 15.13 -10.59
C GLY A 80 -2.42 14.62 -9.14
N ALA A 81 -2.58 13.31 -8.94
CA ALA A 81 -2.48 12.68 -7.62
C ALA A 81 -1.06 12.86 -7.05
N VAL A 82 -0.07 12.90 -7.92
CA VAL A 82 1.36 12.99 -7.58
C VAL A 82 1.95 14.32 -8.04
N GLY A 83 2.95 14.82 -7.31
CA GLY A 83 3.68 16.05 -7.67
C GLY A 83 4.45 15.95 -9.00
N LYS A 84 4.97 17.10 -9.46
CA LYS A 84 5.68 17.24 -10.75
C LYS A 84 6.90 16.33 -10.88
N GLN A 85 7.62 16.07 -9.78
CA GLN A 85 8.85 15.29 -9.78
C GLN A 85 8.68 14.00 -8.97
N ILE A 86 8.77 12.86 -9.67
CA ILE A 86 8.75 11.52 -9.09
C ILE A 86 10.08 10.85 -9.44
N LYS A 87 10.82 10.38 -8.43
CA LYS A 87 12.11 9.72 -8.62
C LYS A 87 11.96 8.21 -8.69
N ASP A 88 11.48 7.61 -7.60
CA ASP A 88 11.56 6.15 -7.39
C ASP A 88 10.18 5.47 -7.37
N GLY A 89 9.10 6.24 -7.44
CA GLY A 89 7.74 5.74 -7.63
C GLY A 89 6.75 6.27 -6.61
N VAL A 90 5.68 5.50 -6.37
CA VAL A 90 4.54 5.89 -5.52
C VAL A 90 4.33 4.88 -4.41
N LYS A 91 4.12 5.39 -3.19
CA LYS A 91 3.77 4.61 -2.01
C LYS A 91 2.35 4.93 -1.56
N LEU A 92 1.48 3.92 -1.52
CA LEU A 92 0.10 4.07 -1.06
C LEU A 92 -0.02 4.04 0.46
N MET A 93 -0.74 5.04 0.98
CA MET A 93 -1.03 5.22 2.40
C MET A 93 -2.53 5.17 2.66
N GLY A 94 -2.93 4.53 3.76
CA GLY A 94 -4.34 4.36 4.17
C GLY A 94 -5.03 5.63 4.69
N ARG A 95 -4.58 6.82 4.29
CA ARG A 95 -5.18 8.10 4.71
C ARG A 95 -6.49 8.31 3.95
N GLY A 96 -7.61 8.43 4.68
CA GLY A 96 -8.94 8.61 4.09
C GLY A 96 -9.48 7.35 3.41
N ALA A 97 -9.17 6.17 3.95
CA ALA A 97 -9.66 4.88 3.46
C ALA A 97 -11.20 4.80 3.43
N GLU A 98 -11.88 5.48 4.36
CA GLU A 98 -13.34 5.53 4.49
C GLU A 98 -14.07 6.13 3.27
N LEU A 99 -13.35 6.90 2.44
CA LEU A 99 -13.92 7.58 1.27
C LEU A 99 -13.98 6.68 0.03
N ILE A 100 -13.39 5.49 0.08
CA ILE A 100 -13.41 4.54 -1.04
C ILE A 100 -14.66 3.68 -0.94
N LYS A 101 -15.51 3.79 -1.95
CA LYS A 101 -16.74 2.99 -2.10
C LYS A 101 -16.71 2.06 -3.31
N TRP A 102 -15.75 2.28 -4.21
CA TRP A 102 -15.64 1.62 -5.51
C TRP A 102 -14.59 0.51 -5.44
N PRO A 103 -14.73 -0.58 -6.21
CA PRO A 103 -13.64 -1.53 -6.42
C PRO A 103 -12.55 -0.84 -7.25
N ILE A 104 -11.32 -0.81 -6.72
CA ILE A 104 -10.19 -0.14 -7.39
C ILE A 104 -9.05 -1.11 -7.58
N HIS A 105 -8.49 -1.15 -8.79
CA HIS A 105 -7.30 -1.91 -9.12
C HIS A 105 -6.09 -1.00 -9.29
N LEU A 106 -5.04 -1.22 -8.50
CA LEU A 106 -3.87 -0.33 -8.42
C LEU A 106 -2.57 -1.07 -8.73
N GLU A 107 -1.73 -0.46 -9.56
CA GLU A 107 -0.35 -0.86 -9.80
C GLU A 107 0.61 0.22 -9.28
N VAL A 108 1.30 -0.07 -8.16
CA VAL A 108 2.17 0.90 -7.46
C VAL A 108 3.47 0.26 -6.98
N SER A 109 4.45 1.07 -6.59
CA SER A 109 5.74 0.55 -6.10
C SER A 109 5.60 -0.11 -4.72
N ARG A 110 4.88 0.55 -3.80
CA ARG A 110 4.73 0.13 -2.41
C ARG A 110 3.35 0.44 -1.86
N VAL A 111 2.98 -0.33 -0.85
CA VAL A 111 1.69 -0.24 -0.17
C VAL A 111 1.91 -0.48 1.32
N THR A 112 1.20 0.29 2.14
CA THR A 112 1.12 0.02 3.59
C THR A 112 0.08 -1.06 3.87
N THR A 113 0.25 -1.85 4.92
CA THR A 113 -0.70 -2.91 5.29
C THR A 113 -2.13 -2.38 5.47
N ARG A 114 -2.27 -1.23 6.13
CA ARG A 114 -3.56 -0.52 6.29
C ARG A 114 -4.20 -0.14 4.95
N ALA A 115 -3.41 0.31 3.98
CA ALA A 115 -3.94 0.68 2.67
C ALA A 115 -4.41 -0.56 1.89
N LYS A 116 -3.63 -1.65 1.94
CA LYS A 116 -3.99 -2.91 1.28
C LYS A 116 -5.31 -3.47 1.83
N ALA A 117 -5.44 -3.55 3.15
CA ALA A 117 -6.66 -4.01 3.81
C ALA A 117 -7.89 -3.15 3.44
N ALA A 118 -7.74 -1.83 3.36
CA ALA A 118 -8.82 -0.94 2.97
C ALA A 118 -9.28 -1.14 1.51
N VAL A 119 -8.33 -1.37 0.58
CA VAL A 119 -8.66 -1.61 -0.83
C VAL A 119 -9.31 -2.97 -1.01
N GLU A 120 -8.82 -4.00 -0.32
CA GLU A 120 -9.44 -5.34 -0.33
C GLU A 120 -10.84 -5.34 0.28
N ALA A 121 -11.06 -4.56 1.35
CA ALA A 121 -12.39 -4.37 1.94
C ALA A 121 -13.38 -3.69 0.97
N ALA A 122 -12.88 -2.83 0.08
CA ALA A 122 -13.67 -2.22 -1.00
C ALA A 122 -13.85 -3.14 -2.23
N GLY A 123 -13.32 -4.37 -2.21
CA GLY A 123 -13.39 -5.31 -3.33
C GLY A 123 -12.37 -5.04 -4.44
N GLY A 124 -11.34 -4.24 -4.18
CA GLY A 124 -10.26 -3.93 -5.11
C GLY A 124 -9.07 -4.89 -5.02
N SER A 125 -8.02 -4.62 -5.80
CA SER A 125 -6.76 -5.37 -5.75
C SER A 125 -5.55 -4.46 -5.96
N VAL A 126 -4.43 -4.79 -5.32
CA VAL A 126 -3.21 -3.96 -5.39
C VAL A 126 -2.00 -4.80 -5.75
N TRP A 127 -1.30 -4.43 -6.81
CA TRP A 127 -0.01 -5.00 -7.22
C TRP A 127 1.16 -4.11 -6.84
N LYS A 128 2.19 -4.72 -6.25
CA LYS A 128 3.49 -4.07 -6.06
C LYS A 128 4.37 -4.35 -7.26
N VAL A 129 4.81 -3.30 -7.94
CA VAL A 129 5.62 -3.41 -9.16
C VAL A 129 6.93 -2.66 -9.03
N HIS A 130 8.01 -3.29 -9.46
CA HIS A 130 9.33 -2.68 -9.46
C HIS A 130 9.67 -2.08 -10.82
N TYR A 131 10.02 -0.80 -10.81
CA TYR A 131 10.64 -0.12 -11.94
C TYR A 131 12.04 0.37 -11.54
N THR A 132 12.99 0.24 -12.46
CA THR A 132 14.25 0.99 -12.37
C THR A 132 14.01 2.44 -12.73
N LYS A 133 14.92 3.34 -12.36
CA LYS A 133 14.79 4.78 -12.67
C LYS A 133 14.61 5.06 -14.17
N LEU A 134 15.32 4.30 -15.01
CA LEU A 134 15.22 4.41 -16.46
C LEU A 134 13.89 3.85 -16.99
N GLY A 135 13.44 2.70 -16.49
CA GLY A 135 12.14 2.13 -16.84
C GLY A 135 10.96 2.97 -16.37
N PHE A 136 11.05 3.56 -15.18
CA PHE A 136 10.04 4.46 -14.64
C PHE A 136 9.92 5.75 -15.46
N ARG A 137 11.06 6.29 -15.94
CA ARG A 137 11.03 7.41 -16.89
C ARG A 137 10.35 7.02 -18.21
N ALA A 138 10.58 5.81 -18.71
CA ALA A 138 9.93 5.31 -19.91
C ALA A 138 8.42 5.13 -19.72
N LEU A 139 7.97 4.70 -18.53
CA LEU A 139 6.55 4.61 -18.19
C LEU A 139 5.88 6.00 -18.22
N LEU A 140 6.53 6.99 -17.58
CA LEU A 140 5.95 8.31 -17.39
C LEU A 140 6.03 9.23 -18.61
N LYS A 141 7.04 9.04 -19.47
CA LYS A 141 7.35 9.92 -20.60
C LYS A 141 7.95 9.11 -21.77
N PRO A 142 7.16 8.28 -22.48
CA PRO A 142 7.64 7.55 -23.65
C PRO A 142 8.08 8.49 -24.79
N GLU A 143 7.45 9.65 -24.94
CA GLU A 143 7.72 10.64 -25.99
C GLU A 143 9.16 11.19 -25.95
N TRP A 144 9.76 11.19 -24.75
CA TRP A 144 11.15 11.62 -24.58
C TRP A 144 12.14 10.64 -25.23
N PHE A 145 11.82 9.34 -25.25
CA PHE A 145 12.67 8.31 -25.85
C PHE A 145 12.62 8.38 -27.37
N GLU A 146 11.42 8.57 -27.93
CA GLU A 146 11.20 8.77 -29.36
C GLU A 146 11.95 10.00 -29.87
N LYS A 147 11.84 11.15 -29.18
CA LYS A 147 12.56 12.38 -29.53
C LYS A 147 14.09 12.21 -29.51
N LYS A 148 14.59 11.38 -28.59
CA LYS A 148 16.03 11.08 -28.49
C LYS A 148 16.47 9.96 -29.43
N ARG A 149 15.58 9.46 -30.30
CA ARG A 149 15.79 8.30 -31.19
C ARG A 149 16.30 7.06 -30.43
N ARG A 150 15.83 6.87 -29.19
CA ARG A 150 16.15 5.71 -28.37
C ARG A 150 14.95 4.77 -28.30
N LEU A 151 15.21 3.47 -28.38
CA LEU A 151 14.19 2.45 -28.18
C LEU A 151 13.74 2.38 -26.72
N LEU A 152 12.51 1.92 -26.50
CA LEU A 152 12.02 1.68 -25.14
C LEU A 152 12.85 0.58 -24.48
N PRO A 153 13.31 0.82 -23.24
CA PRO A 153 14.08 -0.17 -22.50
C PRO A 153 13.20 -1.37 -22.14
N ARG A 154 13.79 -2.57 -22.19
CA ARG A 154 13.16 -3.74 -21.56
C ARG A 154 13.12 -3.54 -20.06
N ALA A 155 12.07 -4.05 -19.42
CA ALA A 155 11.96 -3.97 -17.97
C ALA A 155 13.05 -4.81 -17.30
N ALA A 156 13.80 -4.16 -16.41
CA ALA A 156 14.87 -4.82 -15.68
C ALA A 156 14.31 -5.67 -14.54
N ARG A 157 14.94 -6.83 -14.30
CA ARG A 157 14.61 -7.68 -13.17
C ARG A 157 14.96 -6.95 -11.86
N PRO A 158 14.15 -7.11 -10.79
CA PRO A 158 14.48 -6.54 -9.50
C PRO A 158 15.76 -7.18 -8.95
N PRO A 159 16.59 -6.43 -8.20
CA PRO A 159 17.75 -7.00 -7.55
C PRO A 159 17.30 -8.02 -6.48
N PRO A 160 18.13 -9.03 -6.14
CA PRO A 160 17.73 -10.14 -5.29
C PRO A 160 17.07 -9.75 -3.96
N LYS A 161 17.58 -8.70 -3.29
CA LYS A 161 17.04 -8.18 -2.01
C LYS A 161 15.60 -7.66 -2.09
N LEU A 162 15.16 -7.28 -3.29
CA LEU A 162 13.87 -6.64 -3.56
C LEU A 162 12.87 -7.60 -4.19
N ARG A 163 13.33 -8.73 -4.72
CA ARG A 163 12.52 -9.71 -5.46
C ARG A 163 11.35 -10.23 -4.62
N ASP A 164 11.56 -10.55 -3.36
CA ASP A 164 10.51 -11.13 -2.49
C ASP A 164 9.47 -10.10 -2.02
N LYS A 165 9.78 -8.82 -2.16
CA LYS A 165 8.91 -7.72 -1.70
C LYS A 165 7.97 -7.23 -2.80
N VAL A 166 8.18 -7.65 -4.04
CA VAL A 166 7.53 -7.14 -5.23
C VAL A 166 6.86 -8.29 -5.94
N ASP A 167 5.64 -8.06 -6.43
CA ASP A 167 4.82 -9.12 -7.00
C ASP A 167 5.10 -9.27 -8.51
N SER A 168 5.33 -8.16 -9.23
CA SER A 168 5.56 -8.15 -10.69
C SER A 168 6.73 -7.26 -11.14
N ILE A 169 7.29 -7.61 -12.29
CA ILE A 169 8.27 -6.79 -13.02
C ILE A 169 7.49 -5.73 -13.83
N GLY A 170 7.95 -4.47 -13.81
CA GLY A 170 7.31 -3.37 -14.53
C GLY A 170 7.04 -3.68 -16.00
N ARG A 171 5.82 -3.42 -16.48
CA ARG A 171 5.47 -3.61 -17.89
C ARG A 171 5.52 -2.28 -18.63
N LEU A 172 6.16 -2.26 -19.79
CA LEU A 172 6.25 -1.09 -20.67
C LEU A 172 5.73 -1.51 -22.06
N PRO A 173 4.86 -0.72 -22.74
CA PRO A 173 4.19 0.50 -22.27
C PRO A 173 3.15 0.23 -21.16
N ALA A 174 2.61 1.30 -20.56
CA ALA A 174 1.67 1.19 -19.44
C ALA A 174 0.51 0.24 -19.79
N PRO A 175 0.25 -0.81 -18.98
CA PRO A 175 -0.89 -1.67 -19.22
C PRO A 175 -2.18 -0.91 -18.90
N THR A 176 -2.90 -0.48 -19.93
CA THR A 176 -4.21 0.19 -19.77
C THR A 176 -5.37 -0.81 -19.74
N LYS A 177 -5.15 -2.04 -20.21
CA LYS A 177 -6.23 -3.01 -20.33
C LYS A 177 -6.67 -3.47 -18.93
N PRO A 178 -7.99 -3.54 -18.65
CA PRO A 178 -8.47 -4.23 -17.46
C PRO A 178 -7.92 -5.65 -17.49
N ILE A 179 -7.32 -6.06 -16.38
CA ILE A 179 -6.96 -7.46 -16.22
C ILE A 179 -8.31 -8.18 -16.06
N PRO A 180 -8.53 -9.28 -16.79
CA PRO A 180 -9.73 -10.06 -16.64
C PRO A 180 -9.74 -10.73 -15.26
N PHE A 181 -10.44 -10.12 -14.31
CA PHE A 181 -10.61 -10.70 -12.97
C PHE A 181 -11.88 -11.52 -12.86
N THR A 182 -12.81 -11.39 -13.82
CA THR A 182 -13.89 -12.35 -13.96
C THR A 182 -13.30 -13.69 -14.46
N PRO A 183 -13.75 -14.84 -13.92
CA PRO A 183 -13.30 -16.15 -14.37
C PRO A 183 -13.46 -16.35 -15.88
N GLU A 184 -14.51 -15.77 -16.47
CA GLU A 184 -14.85 -15.84 -17.89
C GLU A 184 -13.84 -15.11 -18.78
N GLU A 185 -13.47 -13.88 -18.41
CA GLU A 185 -12.47 -13.15 -19.18
C GLU A 185 -11.05 -13.70 -18.93
N ARG A 186 -10.81 -14.35 -17.77
CA ARG A 186 -9.52 -15.00 -17.46
C ARG A 186 -9.33 -16.24 -18.32
N ALA A 187 -10.43 -16.97 -18.58
CA ALA A 187 -10.49 -18.03 -19.58
C ALA A 187 -10.31 -17.48 -21.00
N ALA A 188 -10.94 -16.35 -21.34
CA ALA A 188 -10.80 -15.71 -22.66
C ALA A 188 -9.37 -15.19 -22.94
N ALA A 189 -8.70 -14.59 -21.95
CA ALA A 189 -7.31 -14.13 -22.10
C ALA A 189 -6.31 -15.29 -22.15
N ALA A 190 -6.57 -16.39 -21.43
CA ALA A 190 -5.80 -17.62 -21.57
C ALA A 190 -5.98 -18.23 -22.98
N ALA A 191 -7.20 -18.25 -23.50
CA ALA A 191 -7.49 -18.71 -24.87
C ALA A 191 -6.80 -17.84 -25.94
N ALA A 192 -6.82 -16.51 -25.78
CA ALA A 192 -6.16 -15.58 -26.69
C ALA A 192 -4.62 -15.69 -26.68
N MET A 193 -4.01 -16.14 -25.57
CA MET A 193 -2.56 -16.37 -25.50
C MET A 193 -2.11 -17.72 -26.10
N VAL A 194 -3.02 -18.70 -26.22
CA VAL A 194 -2.74 -20.03 -26.79
C VAL A 194 -2.91 -20.04 -28.34
N ALA A 195 -3.59 -19.06 -28.92
CA ALA A 195 -3.74 -18.93 -30.37
C ALA A 195 -2.64 -18.04 -30.99
N PRO A 196 -1.45 -18.61 -31.28
CA PRO A 196 -0.99 -18.55 -32.67
C PRO A 196 -0.17 -19.79 -33.07
N LEU A 197 -0.81 -20.84 -33.60
CA LEU A 197 -0.11 -21.90 -34.35
C LEU A 197 -1.03 -22.66 -35.34
N ALA A 198 -2.10 -22.03 -35.85
CA ALA A 198 -3.04 -22.72 -36.75
C ALA A 198 -3.30 -21.99 -38.08
N ALA A 199 -2.63 -20.87 -38.37
CA ALA A 199 -2.86 -20.07 -39.58
C ALA A 199 -1.59 -19.86 -40.42
N ALA A 200 -0.75 -20.90 -40.53
CA ALA A 200 0.32 -20.97 -41.51
C ALA A 200 0.31 -22.37 -42.14
N SER A 201 -0.57 -22.53 -43.12
CA SER A 201 -0.58 -23.62 -44.10
C SER A 201 -0.78 -23.01 -45.49
#